data_AF-A0A6A5KF52-F1
#
_entry.id   AF-A0A6A5KF52-F1
#
_cell.length_a   1.000
_cell.length_b   1.000
_cell.length_c   1.000
_cell.angle_alpha   90.00
_cell.angle_beta   90.00
_cell.angle_gamma   90.00
#
_symmetry.space_group_name_H-M   'P 1'
#
loop_
_entity.id
_entity.type
_entity.pdbx_description
1 polymer ?
#
loop_
_entity_poly.entity_id
_entity_poly.type
_entity_poly.pdbx_seq_one_letter_code
_entity_poly.pdbx_strand_id
1 'polypeptide(L)'
;MAALPCVQYLSRNPDNHITFPRTHPIALDATSEADRDQPVTNYAAAISLVPYVYHPAVIRSAIKGNTQVVTTSYLSDAVRELDDAAQSVDITVLNEASLDPGVDHLYAIKKIDQVHAKGGTVLELCSYYRGLPLGFKFPWSPRAALPSQGNSARYLKDGSVVEIPTEDLMATAAPYHVMDGYDVVAYPNSGSVPFRDFYRIPEAHAGIRGPLSYKGNSSFVLALASLGWLEQDRNEGVTESVRRHSLFIPRIKTVAKFHNEAESRCIIAGLRWIGILSLDKSIIHEGHLLDTFCPKL
;
A
#
# COMPACT_ATOMS: atom_id res chain seq x y z
N MET A 1 -1.18 17.97 1.13
CA MET A 1 -1.92 18.19 -0.12
C MET A 1 -3.26 17.48 0.01
N ALA A 2 -4.38 18.19 0.12
CA ALA A 2 -5.68 17.51 0.03
C ALA A 2 -5.83 17.01 -1.40
N ALA A 3 -6.19 15.74 -1.61
CA ALA A 3 -6.39 15.22 -2.95
C ALA A 3 -7.42 16.13 -3.65
N LEU A 4 -7.12 16.62 -4.85
CA LEU A 4 -8.03 17.46 -5.65
C LEU A 4 -9.48 16.89 -5.68
N PRO A 5 -9.70 15.57 -5.77
CA PRO A 5 -11.03 14.97 -5.66
C PRO A 5 -11.75 15.27 -4.33
N CYS A 6 -11.04 15.35 -3.21
CA CYS A 6 -11.62 15.68 -1.90
C CYS A 6 -12.08 17.14 -1.84
N VAL A 7 -11.24 18.06 -2.33
CA VAL A 7 -11.60 19.49 -2.42
C VAL A 7 -12.81 19.66 -3.32
N GLN A 8 -12.79 19.04 -4.51
CA GLN A 8 -13.91 19.06 -5.45
C GLN A 8 -15.19 18.45 -4.87
N TYR A 9 -15.10 17.35 -4.12
CA TYR A 9 -16.26 16.74 -3.47
C TYR A 9 -16.85 17.62 -2.40
N LEU A 10 -16.01 18.19 -1.52
CA LEU A 10 -16.45 19.10 -0.45
C LEU A 10 -17.06 20.38 -1.02
N SER A 11 -16.51 20.92 -2.11
CA SER A 11 -17.05 22.11 -2.80
C SER A 11 -18.33 21.87 -3.59
N ARG A 12 -18.90 20.65 -3.63
CA ARG A 12 -20.22 20.41 -4.26
C ARG A 12 -21.38 21.03 -3.49
N ASN A 13 -21.22 21.19 -2.18
CA ASN A 13 -22.17 21.93 -1.38
C ASN A 13 -21.78 23.42 -1.45
N PRO A 14 -22.64 24.32 -1.99
CA PRO A 14 -22.34 25.74 -2.08
C PRO A 14 -22.14 26.43 -0.72
N ASP A 15 -22.62 25.83 0.38
CA ASP A 15 -22.41 26.34 1.75
C ASP A 15 -21.00 26.01 2.30
N ASN A 16 -20.24 25.13 1.63
CA ASN A 16 -18.89 24.76 2.06
C ASN A 16 -17.86 25.75 1.54
N HIS A 17 -17.31 26.56 2.44
CA HIS A 17 -16.17 27.44 2.15
C HIS A 17 -14.85 26.79 2.59
N ILE A 18 -14.06 26.33 1.62
CA ILE A 18 -12.74 25.76 1.91
C ILE A 18 -11.73 26.89 1.98
N THR A 19 -11.24 27.18 3.18
CA THR A 19 -10.15 28.11 3.42
C THR A 19 -9.00 27.38 4.09
N PHE A 20 -7.77 27.76 3.77
CA PHE A 20 -6.56 27.23 4.39
C PHE A 20 -5.83 28.35 5.14
N PRO A 21 -6.42 28.88 6.24
CA PRO A 21 -5.78 29.93 7.02
C PRO A 21 -4.44 29.43 7.56
N ARG A 22 -3.43 30.33 7.60
CA ARG A 22 -2.05 30.02 8.05
C ARG A 22 -1.34 28.97 7.18
N THR A 23 -1.67 28.89 5.90
CA THR A 23 -0.92 28.08 4.93
C THR A 23 -0.26 28.97 3.89
N HIS A 24 0.95 28.60 3.47
CA HIS A 24 1.70 29.28 2.42
C HIS A 24 2.05 28.24 1.36
N PRO A 25 1.34 28.21 0.22
CA PRO A 25 1.61 27.20 -0.81
C PRO A 25 2.94 27.52 -1.49
N ILE A 26 3.75 26.48 -1.71
CA ILE A 26 5.01 26.54 -2.46
C ILE A 26 5.03 25.42 -3.50
N ALA A 27 5.73 25.65 -4.60
CA ALA A 27 6.17 24.58 -5.48
C ALA A 27 7.48 24.01 -4.91
N LEU A 28 7.59 22.69 -4.84
CA LEU A 28 8.77 22.00 -4.31
C LEU A 28 8.95 20.69 -5.07
N ASP A 29 10.13 20.50 -5.64
CA ASP A 29 10.57 19.21 -6.15
C ASP A 29 11.33 18.44 -5.05
N ALA A 30 10.79 17.29 -4.62
CA ALA A 30 11.40 16.48 -3.57
C ALA A 30 12.76 15.89 -3.98
N THR A 31 13.06 15.83 -5.28
CA THR A 31 14.32 15.34 -5.83
C THR A 31 15.41 16.42 -5.86
N SER A 32 15.03 17.70 -5.90
CA SER A 32 15.96 18.82 -5.86
C SER A 32 16.36 19.13 -4.42
N GLU A 33 17.65 19.03 -4.12
CA GLU A 33 18.18 19.39 -2.80
C GLU A 33 18.00 20.88 -2.50
N ALA A 34 18.24 21.74 -3.50
CA ALA A 34 18.08 23.19 -3.37
C ALA A 34 16.63 23.59 -3.07
N ASP A 35 15.66 22.94 -3.73
CA ASP A 35 14.23 23.22 -3.53
C ASP A 35 13.74 22.72 -2.17
N ARG A 36 14.38 21.68 -1.61
CA ARG A 36 13.95 21.04 -0.37
C ARG A 36 14.57 21.65 0.87
N ASP A 37 15.86 22.02 0.82
CA ASP A 37 16.60 22.46 2.00
C ASP A 37 15.94 23.68 2.65
N GLN A 38 15.76 24.77 1.91
CA GLN A 38 15.24 26.02 2.48
C GLN A 38 13.82 25.84 3.06
N PRO A 39 12.85 25.19 2.38
CA PRO A 39 11.54 24.97 2.96
C PRO A 39 11.51 23.99 4.12
N VAL A 40 12.48 23.09 4.27
CA VAL A 40 12.54 22.19 5.44
C VAL A 40 13.16 22.93 6.63
N THR A 41 14.30 23.59 6.44
CA THR A 41 15.06 24.23 7.53
C THR A 41 14.36 25.44 8.13
N ASN A 42 13.43 26.07 7.41
CA ASN A 42 12.69 27.23 7.88
C ASN A 42 11.58 26.91 8.91
N TYR A 43 11.29 25.63 9.17
CA TYR A 43 10.25 25.23 10.12
C TYR A 43 10.79 24.34 11.22
N ALA A 44 10.08 24.34 12.35
CA ALA A 44 10.40 23.50 13.50
C ALA A 44 10.14 22.01 13.24
N ALA A 45 9.21 21.68 12.34
CA ALA A 45 8.89 20.31 11.97
C ALA A 45 8.49 20.18 10.50
N ALA A 46 8.85 19.06 9.89
CA ALA A 46 8.45 18.66 8.55
C ALA A 46 7.61 17.38 8.59
N ILE A 47 6.44 17.39 7.96
CA ILE A 47 5.58 16.21 7.81
C ILE A 47 5.77 15.66 6.39
N SER A 48 6.50 14.56 6.25
CA SER A 48 6.82 13.95 4.96
C SER A 48 5.69 13.02 4.51
N LEU A 49 4.80 13.55 3.66
CA LEU A 49 3.73 12.79 2.99
C LEU A 49 4.00 12.54 1.50
N VAL A 50 5.27 12.57 1.10
CA VAL A 50 5.75 12.22 -0.24
C VAL A 50 6.04 10.70 -0.33
N PRO A 51 6.24 10.13 -1.53
CA PRO A 51 6.65 8.73 -1.66
C PRO A 51 7.87 8.39 -0.80
N TYR A 52 7.84 7.21 -0.16
CA TYR A 52 8.80 6.83 0.88
C TYR A 52 10.27 6.81 0.42
N VAL A 53 10.51 6.65 -0.88
CA VAL A 53 11.84 6.71 -1.50
C VAL A 53 12.54 8.06 -1.28
N TYR A 54 11.77 9.12 -1.03
CA TYR A 54 12.31 10.46 -0.79
C TYR A 54 12.54 10.79 0.69
N HIS A 55 12.08 9.94 1.62
CA HIS A 55 12.23 10.18 3.07
C HIS A 55 13.70 10.37 3.51
N PRO A 56 14.68 9.55 3.04
CA PRO A 56 16.08 9.79 3.41
C PRO A 56 16.59 11.17 3.01
N ALA A 57 16.11 11.69 1.88
CA ALA A 57 16.52 12.99 1.38
C ALA A 57 15.88 14.13 2.20
N VAL A 58 14.59 14.02 2.55
CA VAL A 58 13.90 14.94 3.46
C VAL A 58 14.59 14.98 4.83
N ILE A 59 14.94 13.82 5.39
CA ILE A 59 15.59 13.73 6.70
C ILE A 59 17.00 14.34 6.66
N ARG A 60 17.77 14.13 5.58
CA ARG A 60 19.06 14.83 5.41
C ARG A 60 18.92 16.35 5.43
N SER A 61 17.91 16.89 4.75
CA SER A 61 17.63 18.33 4.81
C SER A 61 17.21 18.79 6.21
N ALA A 62 16.43 17.96 6.91
CA ALA A 62 15.98 18.25 8.27
C ALA A 62 17.13 18.26 9.29
N ILE A 63 18.11 17.35 9.15
CA ILE A 63 19.34 17.32 9.95
C ILE A 63 20.12 18.64 9.80
N LYS A 64 20.23 19.19 8.58
CA LYS A 64 20.89 20.49 8.34
C LYS A 64 20.18 21.65 9.06
N GLY A 65 18.86 21.56 9.21
CA GLY A 65 18.01 22.61 9.78
C GLY A 65 17.66 22.43 11.25
N ASN A 66 18.10 21.36 11.91
CA ASN A 66 17.60 20.94 13.22
C ASN A 66 16.06 20.83 13.26
N THR A 67 15.48 20.36 12.16
CA THR A 67 14.02 20.25 11.97
C THR A 67 13.55 18.86 12.37
N GLN A 68 12.50 18.78 13.19
CA GLN A 68 11.85 17.52 13.57
C GLN A 68 11.14 16.91 12.35
N VAL A 69 11.04 15.58 12.26
CA VAL A 69 10.41 14.92 11.10
C VAL A 69 9.32 13.96 11.55
N VAL A 70 8.17 13.98 10.86
CA VAL A 70 7.12 12.95 11.00
C VAL A 70 6.84 12.33 9.65
N THR A 71 6.78 11.00 9.58
CA THR A 71 6.39 10.25 8.38
C THR A 71 5.32 9.21 8.71
N THR A 72 4.56 8.81 7.69
CA THR A 72 3.49 7.80 7.79
C THR A 72 3.89 6.46 7.16
N SER A 73 5.19 6.28 6.89
CA SER A 73 5.72 5.12 6.18
C SER A 73 6.57 4.24 7.10
N TYR A 74 6.69 2.97 6.73
CA TYR A 74 7.62 2.02 7.33
C TYR A 74 9.04 2.58 7.41
N LEU A 75 9.75 2.24 8.48
CA LEU A 75 11.17 2.55 8.64
C LEU A 75 12.00 1.73 7.63
N SER A 76 12.65 2.42 6.69
CA SER A 76 13.57 1.79 5.73
C SER A 76 15.00 1.77 6.24
N ASP A 77 15.84 0.89 5.69
CA ASP A 77 17.26 0.80 6.04
C ASP A 77 17.99 2.11 5.77
N ALA A 78 17.71 2.77 4.64
CA ALA A 78 18.27 4.07 4.29
C ALA A 78 17.86 5.21 5.26
N VAL A 79 16.72 5.08 5.96
CA VAL A 79 16.35 6.00 7.04
C VAL A 79 17.06 5.61 8.33
N ARG A 80 17.18 4.31 8.63
CA ARG A 80 17.90 3.81 9.81
C ARG A 80 19.38 4.21 9.81
N GLU A 81 20.01 4.26 8.64
CA GLU A 81 21.39 4.74 8.47
C GLU A 81 21.58 6.21 8.88
N LEU A 82 20.51 7.01 9.01
CA LEU A 82 20.55 8.41 9.40
C LEU A 82 20.37 8.63 10.91
N ASP A 83 20.18 7.56 11.70
CA ASP A 83 19.86 7.63 13.13
C ASP A 83 20.95 8.37 13.93
N ASP A 84 22.21 7.95 13.80
CA ASP A 84 23.34 8.62 14.49
C ASP A 84 23.44 10.11 14.13
N ALA A 85 23.21 10.45 12.86
CA ALA A 85 23.26 11.82 12.39
C ALA A 85 22.10 12.66 12.96
N ALA A 86 20.89 12.11 13.02
CA ALA A 86 19.73 12.75 13.62
C ALA A 86 19.91 12.95 15.14
N GLN A 87 20.45 11.95 15.85
CA GLN A 87 20.76 12.05 17.27
C GLN A 87 21.85 13.10 17.55
N SER A 88 22.86 13.23 16.68
CA SER A 88 23.95 14.20 16.86
C SER A 88 23.49 15.66 16.87
N VAL A 89 22.31 15.93 16.29
CA VAL A 89 21.69 17.26 16.22
C VAL A 89 20.39 17.37 17.03
N ASP A 90 20.10 16.37 17.87
CA ASP A 90 18.92 16.31 18.76
C ASP A 90 17.57 16.51 18.03
N ILE A 91 17.40 15.87 16.87
CA ILE A 91 16.11 15.82 16.18
C ILE A 91 15.44 14.45 16.34
N THR A 92 14.13 14.48 16.53
CA THR A 92 13.24 13.32 16.46
C THR A 92 12.77 13.11 15.04
N VAL A 93 12.95 11.88 14.55
CA VAL A 93 12.35 11.38 13.32
C VAL A 93 11.32 10.33 13.69
N LEU A 94 10.04 10.72 13.71
CA LEU A 94 8.93 9.83 14.03
C LEU A 94 8.37 9.20 12.75
N ASN A 95 8.71 7.94 12.50
CA ASN A 95 8.14 7.12 11.43
C ASN A 95 6.86 6.41 11.89
N GLU A 96 6.22 5.69 10.95
CA GLU A 96 5.14 4.76 11.27
C GLU A 96 3.99 5.40 12.06
N ALA A 97 3.69 6.67 11.78
CA ALA A 97 2.65 7.45 12.47
C ALA A 97 1.33 7.50 11.67
N SER A 98 0.83 6.35 11.24
CA SER A 98 -0.38 6.22 10.41
C SER A 98 -1.40 5.21 10.98
N LEU A 99 -2.31 4.73 10.14
CA LEU A 99 -3.21 3.62 10.47
C LEU A 99 -2.45 2.28 10.52
N ASP A 100 -1.77 1.98 9.42
CA ASP A 100 -0.84 0.85 9.28
C ASP A 100 0.25 1.29 8.28
N PRO A 101 1.50 1.44 8.72
CA PRO A 101 1.99 1.25 10.10
C PRO A 101 1.62 2.43 11.03
N GLY A 102 1.18 2.13 12.26
CA GLY A 102 1.00 3.08 13.36
C GLY A 102 -0.02 2.67 14.41
N VAL A 103 -1.31 2.95 14.18
CA VAL A 103 -2.39 2.59 15.13
C VAL A 103 -2.40 1.09 15.43
N ASP A 104 -2.10 0.26 14.43
CA ASP A 104 -1.94 -1.17 14.62
C ASP A 104 -0.82 -1.51 15.63
N HIS A 105 0.32 -0.82 15.60
CA HIS A 105 1.40 -0.97 16.60
C HIS A 105 0.91 -0.61 18.00
N LEU A 106 0.22 0.53 18.14
CA LEU A 106 -0.27 1.01 19.43
C LEU A 106 -1.20 -0.02 20.11
N TYR A 107 -2.12 -0.60 19.35
CA TYR A 107 -3.05 -1.60 19.89
C TYR A 107 -2.41 -2.97 20.09
N ALA A 108 -1.49 -3.39 19.21
CA ALA A 108 -0.74 -4.63 19.37
C ALA A 108 0.09 -4.60 20.65
N ILE A 109 0.95 -3.59 20.82
CA ILE A 109 1.81 -3.42 22.01
C ILE A 109 0.95 -3.35 23.27
N LYS A 110 -0.10 -2.51 23.28
CA LYS A 110 -1.01 -2.40 24.42
C LYS A 110 -1.60 -3.75 24.84
N LYS A 111 -2.01 -4.58 23.88
CA LYS A 111 -2.63 -5.87 24.17
C LYS A 111 -1.61 -6.91 24.63
N ILE A 112 -0.44 -6.93 24.02
CA ILE A 112 0.68 -7.79 24.41
C ILE A 112 1.11 -7.47 25.84
N ASP A 113 1.34 -6.20 26.16
CA ASP A 113 1.72 -5.74 27.50
C ASP A 113 0.65 -6.14 28.54
N GLN A 114 -0.64 -6.03 28.20
CA GLN A 114 -1.74 -6.44 29.08
C GLN A 114 -1.75 -7.95 29.35
N VAL A 115 -1.33 -8.77 28.39
CA VAL A 115 -1.22 -10.22 28.55
C VAL A 115 -0.01 -10.56 29.43
N HIS A 116 1.16 -10.00 29.11
CA HIS A 116 2.41 -10.24 29.87
C HIS A 116 2.30 -9.76 31.32
N ALA A 117 1.68 -8.60 31.57
CA ALA A 117 1.48 -8.07 32.92
C ALA A 117 0.61 -8.99 33.82
N LYS A 118 -0.17 -9.90 33.23
CA LYS A 118 -0.97 -10.90 33.93
C LYS A 118 -0.29 -12.28 34.00
N GLY A 119 0.98 -12.38 33.58
CA GLY A 119 1.72 -13.64 33.49
C GLY A 119 1.30 -14.54 32.34
N GLY A 120 0.57 -14.00 31.36
CA GLY A 120 0.18 -14.72 30.14
C GLY A 120 1.27 -14.68 29.07
N THR A 121 1.06 -15.46 28.01
CA THR A 121 1.97 -15.60 26.86
C THR A 121 1.19 -15.39 25.56
N VAL A 122 1.82 -14.76 24.57
CA VAL A 122 1.22 -14.52 23.25
C VAL A 122 1.72 -15.58 22.27
N LEU A 123 0.95 -16.66 22.10
CA LEU A 123 1.35 -17.78 21.24
C LEU A 123 1.22 -17.47 19.75
N GLU A 124 0.24 -16.64 19.39
CA GLU A 124 -0.07 -16.29 18.00
C GLU A 124 -0.39 -14.81 17.88
N LEU A 125 0.15 -14.16 16.85
CA LEU A 125 -0.17 -12.78 16.50
C LEU A 125 -0.81 -12.71 15.10
N CYS A 126 -2.10 -12.43 15.04
CA CYS A 126 -2.81 -12.18 13.80
C CYS A 126 -3.26 -10.72 13.77
N SER A 127 -2.72 -9.93 12.83
CA SER A 127 -3.09 -8.53 12.67
C SER A 127 -3.44 -8.25 11.22
N TYR A 128 -4.74 -8.30 10.94
CA TYR A 128 -5.24 -7.94 9.62
C TYR A 128 -5.75 -6.51 9.60
N TYR A 129 -5.29 -5.75 8.63
CA TYR A 129 -5.71 -4.38 8.40
C TYR A 129 -6.48 -4.29 7.08
N ARG A 130 -7.06 -3.14 6.81
CA ARG A 130 -7.82 -2.81 5.61
C ARG A 130 -7.29 -3.50 4.33
N GLY A 131 -8.11 -4.31 3.67
CA GLY A 131 -7.91 -4.69 2.26
C GLY A 131 -8.94 -4.02 1.35
N LEU A 132 -8.49 -3.80 0.12
CA LEU A 132 -9.16 -2.98 -0.86
C LEU A 132 -10.26 -3.81 -1.56
N PRO A 133 -11.50 -3.31 -1.69
CA PRO A 133 -12.60 -4.02 -2.36
C PRO A 133 -12.54 -3.99 -3.90
N LEU A 134 -13.21 -4.97 -4.52
CA LEU A 134 -14.00 -4.72 -5.73
C LEU A 134 -15.27 -3.93 -5.34
N GLY A 135 -15.50 -2.78 -5.97
CA GLY A 135 -16.60 -1.85 -5.65
C GLY A 135 -16.19 -0.56 -4.93
N PHE A 136 -14.90 -0.21 -4.91
CA PHE A 136 -14.37 0.92 -4.14
C PHE A 136 -13.74 2.03 -5.00
N LYS A 137 -13.66 3.23 -4.41
CA LYS A 137 -12.93 4.41 -4.90
C LYS A 137 -11.57 4.46 -4.23
N PHE A 138 -10.49 4.60 -4.98
CA PHE A 138 -9.15 4.64 -4.40
C PHE A 138 -9.00 5.81 -3.40
N PRO A 139 -8.69 5.53 -2.11
CA PRO A 139 -8.48 6.59 -1.12
C PRO A 139 -7.09 7.24 -1.21
N TRP A 140 -6.20 6.64 -1.99
CA TRP A 140 -4.83 7.05 -2.27
C TRP A 140 -4.41 6.50 -3.64
N SER A 141 -3.23 6.89 -4.13
CA SER A 141 -2.79 6.62 -5.51
C SER A 141 -3.00 5.15 -5.97
N PRO A 142 -3.82 4.90 -7.01
CA PRO A 142 -3.99 3.56 -7.59
C PRO A 142 -2.67 2.95 -8.07
N ARG A 143 -1.75 3.80 -8.56
CA ARG A 143 -0.40 3.42 -9.02
C ARG A 143 0.44 2.80 -7.91
N ALA A 144 0.23 3.21 -6.66
CA ALA A 144 0.90 2.61 -5.52
C ALA A 144 0.07 1.46 -4.91
N ALA A 145 -1.27 1.57 -4.94
CA ALA A 145 -2.17 0.59 -4.33
C ALA A 145 -2.22 -0.76 -5.03
N LEU A 146 -2.29 -0.79 -6.37
CA LEU A 146 -2.40 -2.05 -7.09
C LEU A 146 -1.14 -2.93 -6.97
N PRO A 147 0.09 -2.42 -7.20
CA PRO A 147 1.29 -3.24 -7.05
C PRO A 147 1.51 -3.72 -5.62
N SER A 148 1.17 -2.89 -4.62
CA SER A 148 1.35 -3.25 -3.20
C SER A 148 0.58 -4.49 -2.75
N GLN A 149 -0.45 -4.88 -3.48
CA GLN A 149 -1.23 -6.07 -3.14
C GLN A 149 -0.47 -7.35 -3.46
N GLY A 150 0.44 -7.35 -4.43
CA GLY A 150 1.16 -8.55 -4.89
C GLY A 150 2.54 -8.76 -4.27
N ASN A 151 2.92 -8.04 -3.21
CA ASN A 151 4.25 -8.22 -2.61
C ASN A 151 4.41 -9.61 -2.00
N SER A 152 5.54 -10.28 -2.26
CA SER A 152 5.86 -11.55 -1.59
C SER A 152 5.67 -11.45 -0.08
N ALA A 153 5.25 -12.55 0.53
CA ALA A 153 4.97 -12.59 1.95
C ALA A 153 5.90 -13.54 2.69
N ARG A 154 6.31 -13.14 3.89
CA ARG A 154 7.15 -13.94 4.78
C ARG A 154 6.62 -13.84 6.21
N TYR A 155 6.14 -14.94 6.77
CA TYR A 155 5.45 -14.95 8.05
C TYR A 155 5.79 -16.19 8.88
N LEU A 156 5.47 -16.18 10.16
CA LEU A 156 5.76 -17.28 11.07
C LEU A 156 4.53 -18.20 11.19
N LYS A 157 4.74 -19.51 11.05
CA LYS A 157 3.70 -20.52 11.24
C LYS A 157 4.32 -21.76 11.89
N ASP A 158 3.75 -22.22 13.00
CA ASP A 158 4.18 -23.41 13.73
C ASP A 158 5.70 -23.42 14.03
N GLY A 159 6.23 -22.25 14.41
CA GLY A 159 7.64 -22.03 14.74
C GLY A 159 8.58 -21.91 13.53
N SER A 160 8.06 -22.05 12.30
CA SER A 160 8.84 -22.02 11.06
C SER A 160 8.47 -20.82 10.20
N VAL A 161 9.44 -20.31 9.46
CA VAL A 161 9.19 -19.24 8.49
C VAL A 161 8.57 -19.83 7.23
N VAL A 162 7.44 -19.26 6.80
CA VAL A 162 6.79 -19.55 5.54
C VAL A 162 6.99 -18.38 4.60
N GLU A 163 7.43 -18.67 3.37
CA GLU A 163 7.63 -17.71 2.29
C GLU A 163 6.66 -18.00 1.14
N ILE A 164 5.98 -16.97 0.66
CA ILE A 164 5.06 -17.04 -0.47
C ILE A 164 5.55 -16.04 -1.52
N PRO A 165 5.89 -16.48 -2.73
CA PRO A 165 6.34 -15.59 -3.79
C PRO A 165 5.15 -14.77 -4.34
N THR A 166 5.48 -13.66 -5.00
CA THR A 166 4.52 -12.68 -5.54
C THR A 166 3.44 -13.33 -6.41
N GLU A 167 3.83 -14.26 -7.28
CA GLU A 167 2.96 -14.95 -8.23
C GLU A 167 1.90 -15.83 -7.56
N ASP A 168 2.18 -16.33 -6.35
CA ASP A 168 1.28 -17.25 -5.63
C ASP A 168 0.45 -16.52 -4.57
N LEU A 169 0.82 -15.30 -4.19
CA LEU A 169 0.24 -14.60 -3.05
C LEU A 169 -1.29 -14.46 -3.13
N MET A 170 -1.81 -13.98 -4.26
CA MET A 170 -3.26 -13.78 -4.41
C MET A 170 -4.05 -15.09 -4.34
N ALA A 171 -3.44 -16.22 -4.69
CA ALA A 171 -4.07 -17.54 -4.60
C ALA A 171 -4.20 -18.03 -3.14
N THR A 172 -3.46 -17.43 -2.20
CA THR A 172 -3.50 -17.79 -0.77
C THR A 172 -4.60 -17.07 0.00
N ALA A 173 -5.31 -16.13 -0.64
CA ALA A 173 -6.41 -15.41 -0.03
C ALA A 173 -7.55 -16.37 0.37
N ALA A 174 -7.85 -16.39 1.68
CA ALA A 174 -8.84 -17.29 2.25
C ALA A 174 -9.96 -16.50 2.96
N PRO A 175 -11.20 -17.00 2.99
CA PRO A 175 -12.27 -16.37 3.76
C PRO A 175 -11.85 -16.15 5.22
N TYR A 176 -12.12 -14.94 5.74
CA TYR A 176 -11.79 -14.59 7.11
C TYR A 176 -13.00 -13.95 7.79
N HIS A 177 -13.51 -14.59 8.84
CA HIS A 177 -14.66 -14.07 9.55
C HIS A 177 -14.24 -12.92 10.48
N VAL A 178 -14.80 -11.74 10.25
CA VAL A 178 -14.61 -10.57 11.12
C VAL A 178 -15.88 -10.25 11.89
N MET A 179 -17.00 -10.14 11.17
CA MET A 179 -18.33 -9.91 11.72
C MET A 179 -19.39 -10.27 10.69
N ASP A 180 -20.61 -10.55 11.14
CA ASP A 180 -21.74 -10.86 10.26
C ASP A 180 -22.02 -9.71 9.27
N GLY A 181 -22.40 -10.08 8.04
CA GLY A 181 -22.67 -9.14 6.96
C GLY A 181 -21.46 -8.73 6.12
N TYR A 182 -20.24 -9.20 6.46
CA TYR A 182 -19.02 -8.91 5.70
C TYR A 182 -18.44 -10.20 5.08
N ASP A 183 -18.31 -10.20 3.75
CA ASP A 183 -17.70 -11.31 2.99
C ASP A 183 -16.27 -10.91 2.57
N VAL A 184 -15.33 -11.08 3.49
CA VAL A 184 -13.92 -10.69 3.33
C VAL A 184 -12.99 -11.91 3.28
N VAL A 185 -11.89 -11.73 2.58
CA VAL A 185 -10.75 -12.65 2.50
C VAL A 185 -9.52 -11.99 3.12
N ALA A 186 -8.70 -12.80 3.77
CA ALA A 186 -7.41 -12.40 4.32
C ALA A 186 -6.28 -13.12 3.58
N TYR A 187 -5.16 -12.45 3.40
CA TYR A 187 -3.92 -13.03 2.90
C TYR A 187 -2.74 -12.36 3.61
N PRO A 188 -1.60 -13.05 3.77
CA PRO A 188 -0.40 -12.42 4.31
C PRO A 188 0.10 -11.33 3.35
N ASN A 189 0.77 -10.30 3.85
CA ASN A 189 1.40 -9.28 3.01
C ASN A 189 2.76 -8.91 3.57
N SER A 190 3.77 -8.87 2.70
CA SER A 190 5.14 -8.45 3.05
C SER A 190 5.71 -9.27 4.23
N GLY A 191 6.66 -8.72 4.99
CA GLY A 191 7.34 -9.42 6.09
C GLY A 191 6.63 -9.23 7.44
N SER A 192 6.15 -10.33 8.03
CA SER A 192 5.62 -10.37 9.41
C SER A 192 6.64 -10.88 10.44
N VAL A 193 7.72 -11.52 10.00
CA VAL A 193 8.73 -12.15 10.89
C VAL A 193 9.34 -11.18 11.91
N PRO A 194 9.74 -9.94 11.56
CA PRO A 194 10.38 -9.03 12.52
C PRO A 194 9.49 -8.61 13.69
N PHE A 195 8.15 -8.72 13.55
CA PHE A 195 7.21 -8.29 14.60
C PHE A 195 7.28 -9.13 15.86
N ARG A 196 7.83 -10.35 15.79
CA ARG A 196 8.14 -11.16 16.97
C ARG A 196 9.11 -10.42 17.90
N ASP A 197 10.13 -9.81 17.32
CA ASP A 197 11.15 -9.08 18.07
C ASP A 197 10.67 -7.66 18.40
N PHE A 198 10.07 -6.96 17.43
CA PHE A 198 9.58 -5.59 17.64
C PHE A 198 8.56 -5.49 18.76
N TYR A 199 7.68 -6.49 18.88
CA TYR A 199 6.67 -6.53 19.94
C TYR A 199 7.08 -7.38 21.15
N ARG A 200 8.32 -7.88 21.19
CA ARG A 200 8.88 -8.63 22.33
C ARG A 200 8.03 -9.86 22.71
N ILE A 201 7.62 -10.64 21.71
CA ILE A 201 6.85 -11.88 21.86
C ILE A 201 7.66 -13.10 21.38
N PRO A 202 8.85 -13.37 21.93
CA PRO A 202 9.67 -14.51 21.51
C PRO A 202 8.95 -15.85 21.72
N GLU A 203 7.93 -15.92 22.56
CA GLU A 203 7.11 -17.11 22.77
C GLU A 203 6.14 -17.42 21.62
N ALA A 204 5.88 -16.45 20.73
CA ALA A 204 4.96 -16.65 19.61
C ALA A 204 5.51 -17.66 18.60
N HIS A 205 4.72 -18.69 18.28
CA HIS A 205 5.03 -19.68 17.25
C HIS A 205 4.30 -19.40 15.93
N ALA A 206 3.34 -18.48 15.91
CA ALA A 206 2.72 -18.00 14.68
C ALA A 206 2.57 -16.49 14.68
N GLY A 207 2.67 -15.88 13.51
CA GLY A 207 2.63 -14.43 13.35
C GLY A 207 2.35 -14.05 11.91
N ILE A 208 1.17 -13.47 11.65
CA ILE A 208 0.73 -13.03 10.32
C ILE A 208 0.15 -11.61 10.38
N ARG A 209 0.63 -10.77 9.47
CA ARG A 209 0.06 -9.46 9.17
C ARG A 209 -0.35 -9.43 7.70
N GLY A 210 -1.47 -8.78 7.41
CA GLY A 210 -1.91 -8.63 6.02
C GLY A 210 -3.26 -7.94 5.86
N PRO A 211 -3.70 -7.71 4.62
CA PRO A 211 -4.94 -7.01 4.34
C PRO A 211 -6.19 -7.91 4.40
N LEU A 212 -7.36 -7.28 4.64
CA LEU A 212 -8.72 -7.84 4.53
C LEU A 212 -9.45 -7.31 3.30
N SER A 213 -9.43 -8.03 2.18
CA SER A 213 -10.10 -7.57 0.95
C SER A 213 -11.47 -8.21 0.82
N TYR A 214 -12.42 -7.57 0.14
CA TYR A 214 -13.68 -8.26 -0.16
C TYR A 214 -13.46 -9.42 -1.13
N LYS A 215 -14.32 -10.44 -1.02
CA LYS A 215 -14.31 -11.58 -1.92
C LYS A 215 -14.32 -11.14 -3.39
N GLY A 216 -13.50 -11.82 -4.19
CA GLY A 216 -13.30 -11.53 -5.61
C GLY A 216 -12.18 -10.54 -5.92
N ASN A 217 -11.74 -9.70 -4.96
CA ASN A 217 -10.63 -8.78 -5.18
C ASN A 217 -9.32 -9.52 -5.51
N SER A 218 -8.99 -10.56 -4.74
CA SER A 218 -7.77 -11.36 -4.99
C SER A 218 -7.76 -11.96 -6.39
N SER A 219 -8.87 -12.54 -6.84
CA SER A 219 -9.02 -13.09 -8.19
C SER A 219 -8.93 -12.03 -9.29
N PHE A 220 -9.41 -10.81 -9.01
CA PHE A 220 -9.31 -9.68 -9.94
C PHE A 220 -7.88 -9.16 -10.08
N VAL A 221 -7.20 -8.94 -8.95
CA VAL A 221 -5.80 -8.51 -8.90
C VAL A 221 -4.90 -9.57 -9.52
N LEU A 222 -5.14 -10.86 -9.22
CA LEU A 222 -4.45 -11.97 -9.86
C LEU A 222 -4.63 -11.93 -11.39
N ALA A 223 -5.85 -11.71 -11.88
CA ALA A 223 -6.08 -11.59 -13.32
C ALA A 223 -5.30 -10.41 -13.93
N LEU A 224 -5.27 -9.24 -13.29
CA LEU A 224 -4.47 -8.10 -13.75
C LEU A 224 -2.96 -8.42 -13.74
N ALA A 225 -2.46 -9.05 -12.68
CA ALA A 225 -1.07 -9.45 -12.53
C ALA A 225 -0.67 -10.47 -13.61
N SER A 226 -1.44 -11.55 -13.79
CA SER A 226 -1.21 -12.59 -14.80
C SER A 226 -1.28 -12.05 -16.25
N LEU A 227 -1.95 -10.92 -16.45
CA LEU A 227 -2.00 -10.23 -17.74
C LEU A 227 -0.84 -9.25 -17.93
N GLY A 228 0.01 -9.00 -16.92
CA GLY A 228 1.12 -8.04 -16.96
C GLY A 228 0.72 -6.58 -16.72
N TRP A 229 -0.48 -6.30 -16.19
CA TRP A 229 -0.99 -4.92 -16.01
C TRP A 229 -0.43 -4.23 -14.77
N LEU A 230 0.13 -4.99 -13.84
CA LEU A 230 0.70 -4.47 -12.60
C LEU A 230 2.21 -4.25 -12.68
N GLU A 231 2.81 -4.57 -13.83
CA GLU A 231 4.23 -4.32 -14.08
C GLU A 231 4.48 -2.81 -14.13
N GLN A 232 5.52 -2.36 -13.43
CA GLN A 232 5.93 -0.95 -13.41
C GLN A 232 6.83 -0.61 -14.61
N ASP A 233 7.54 -1.61 -15.12
CA ASP A 233 8.41 -1.49 -16.28
C ASP A 233 7.62 -1.52 -17.59
N ARG A 234 8.29 -1.06 -18.66
CA ARG A 234 7.73 -1.02 -20.00
C ARG A 234 7.56 -2.43 -20.55
N ASN A 235 6.33 -2.81 -20.93
CA ASN A 235 6.04 -4.12 -21.53
C ASN A 235 5.37 -3.97 -22.91
N GLU A 236 6.19 -3.97 -23.97
CA GLU A 236 5.73 -3.84 -25.36
C GLU A 236 4.90 -5.05 -25.83
N GLY A 237 5.23 -6.25 -25.35
CA GLY A 237 4.56 -7.49 -25.74
C GLY A 237 3.11 -7.59 -25.22
N VAL A 238 2.90 -7.18 -23.97
CA VAL A 238 1.55 -7.10 -23.40
C VAL A 238 0.77 -5.97 -24.07
N THR A 239 1.40 -4.81 -24.30
CA THR A 239 0.81 -3.67 -25.02
C THR A 239 0.23 -4.06 -26.38
N GLU A 240 0.98 -4.81 -27.19
CA GLU A 240 0.52 -5.27 -28.51
C GLU A 240 -0.62 -6.30 -28.41
N SER A 241 -0.63 -7.13 -27.37
CA SER A 241 -1.70 -8.09 -27.15
C SER A 241 -3.03 -7.45 -26.71
N VAL A 242 -2.96 -6.38 -25.90
CA VAL A 242 -4.13 -5.58 -25.48
C VAL A 242 -4.78 -4.91 -26.69
N ARG A 243 -3.98 -4.51 -27.68
CA ARG A 243 -4.46 -3.94 -28.95
C ARG A 243 -5.25 -4.94 -29.81
N ARG A 244 -5.13 -6.25 -29.57
CA ARG A 244 -5.81 -7.33 -30.31
C ARG A 244 -6.98 -7.91 -29.54
N HIS A 245 -8.10 -7.19 -29.58
CA HIS A 245 -9.32 -7.44 -28.81
C HIS A 245 -9.88 -8.87 -28.87
N SER A 246 -9.81 -9.52 -30.04
CA SER A 246 -10.38 -10.85 -30.29
C SER A 246 -9.68 -12.00 -29.54
N LEU A 247 -8.44 -11.78 -29.08
CA LEU A 247 -7.64 -12.80 -28.38
C LEU A 247 -7.55 -12.56 -26.87
N PHE A 248 -8.11 -11.46 -26.38
CA PHE A 248 -7.86 -11.01 -25.02
C PHE A 248 -8.67 -11.78 -23.97
N ILE A 249 -9.97 -12.05 -24.22
CA ILE A 249 -10.80 -12.86 -23.31
C ILE A 249 -10.31 -14.32 -23.17
N PRO A 250 -10.01 -15.04 -24.27
CA PRO A 250 -9.41 -16.37 -24.17
C PRO A 250 -8.09 -16.36 -23.39
N ARG A 251 -7.23 -15.36 -23.62
CA ARG A 251 -5.98 -15.21 -22.86
C ARG A 251 -6.24 -15.02 -21.37
N ILE A 252 -7.18 -14.17 -20.96
CA ILE A 252 -7.54 -13.96 -19.55
C ILE A 252 -7.87 -15.30 -18.88
N LYS A 253 -8.71 -16.13 -19.51
CA LYS A 253 -9.07 -17.45 -18.99
C LYS A 253 -7.86 -18.39 -18.88
N THR A 254 -6.95 -18.35 -19.85
CA THR A 254 -5.72 -19.17 -19.83
C THR A 254 -4.73 -18.73 -18.76
N VAL A 255 -4.53 -17.41 -18.57
CA VAL A 255 -3.49 -16.90 -17.68
C VAL A 255 -3.92 -16.80 -16.21
N ALA A 256 -5.18 -16.44 -15.94
CA ALA A 256 -5.64 -16.15 -14.58
C ALA A 256 -6.17 -17.38 -13.81
N LYS A 257 -6.36 -18.52 -14.49
CA LYS A 257 -6.76 -19.82 -13.90
C LYS A 257 -7.86 -19.71 -12.82
N PHE A 258 -9.01 -19.14 -13.18
CA PHE A 258 -10.14 -18.95 -12.25
C PHE A 258 -10.62 -20.25 -11.60
N HIS A 259 -11.14 -20.15 -10.37
CA HIS A 259 -11.67 -21.29 -9.61
C HIS A 259 -12.89 -21.92 -10.27
N ASN A 260 -13.75 -21.10 -10.89
CA ASN A 260 -14.94 -21.56 -11.58
C ASN A 260 -15.40 -20.56 -12.65
N GLU A 261 -16.34 -21.00 -13.50
CA GLU A 261 -16.89 -20.18 -14.59
C GLU A 261 -17.68 -18.96 -14.10
N ALA A 262 -18.30 -19.01 -12.91
CA ALA A 262 -19.02 -17.86 -12.38
C ALA A 262 -18.07 -16.72 -12.00
N GLU A 263 -16.96 -17.06 -11.33
CA GLU A 263 -15.87 -16.13 -11.05
C GLU A 263 -15.28 -15.56 -12.34
N SER A 264 -14.96 -16.42 -13.30
CA SER A 264 -14.42 -15.98 -14.60
C SER A 264 -15.34 -14.96 -15.28
N ARG A 265 -16.66 -15.22 -15.34
CA ARG A 265 -17.64 -14.29 -15.90
C ARG A 265 -17.67 -12.96 -15.15
N CYS A 266 -17.63 -13.00 -13.81
CA CYS A 266 -17.64 -11.81 -12.97
C CYS A 266 -16.39 -10.95 -13.20
N ILE A 267 -15.20 -11.53 -13.17
CA ILE A 267 -13.93 -10.82 -13.39
C ILE A 267 -13.87 -10.22 -14.80
N ILE A 268 -14.24 -10.98 -15.84
CA ILE A 268 -14.25 -10.48 -17.21
C ILE A 268 -15.27 -9.33 -17.37
N ALA A 269 -16.43 -9.41 -16.74
CA ALA A 269 -17.39 -8.32 -16.72
C ALA A 269 -16.84 -7.08 -16.00
N GLY A 270 -16.13 -7.26 -14.88
CA GLY A 270 -15.42 -6.19 -14.18
C GLY A 270 -14.37 -5.51 -15.06
N LEU A 271 -13.52 -6.29 -15.74
CA LEU A 271 -12.51 -5.79 -16.69
C LEU A 271 -13.15 -5.01 -17.85
N ARG A 272 -14.34 -5.43 -18.31
CA ARG A 272 -15.12 -4.69 -19.30
C ARG A 272 -15.65 -3.38 -18.73
N TRP A 273 -16.19 -3.41 -17.52
CA TRP A 273 -16.81 -2.26 -16.86
C TRP A 273 -15.80 -1.12 -16.61
N ILE A 274 -14.58 -1.43 -16.18
CA ILE A 274 -13.49 -0.45 -16.05
C ILE A 274 -12.91 0.01 -17.40
N GLY A 275 -13.41 -0.51 -18.51
CA GLY A 275 -13.02 -0.10 -19.85
C GLY A 275 -11.66 -0.62 -20.32
N ILE A 276 -11.05 -1.62 -19.65
CA ILE A 276 -9.85 -2.29 -20.18
C ILE A 276 -10.18 -2.95 -21.52
N LEU A 277 -11.34 -3.60 -21.60
CA LEU A 277 -11.87 -4.19 -22.83
C LEU A 277 -12.54 -3.15 -23.75
N SER A 278 -12.26 -1.86 -23.60
CA SER A 278 -12.73 -0.85 -24.55
C SER A 278 -11.71 0.28 -24.70
N LEU A 279 -10.46 0.05 -24.29
CA LEU A 279 -9.38 1.02 -24.37
C LEU A 279 -9.16 1.45 -25.82
N ASP A 280 -9.23 2.76 -26.05
CA ASP A 280 -8.67 3.34 -27.26
C ASP A 280 -7.17 3.07 -27.27
N LYS A 281 -6.71 2.45 -28.37
CA LYS A 281 -5.34 1.95 -28.57
C LYS A 281 -4.31 3.09 -28.61
N SER A 282 -4.77 4.33 -28.77
CA SER A 282 -3.99 5.56 -28.74
C SER A 282 -3.57 6.00 -27.32
N ILE A 283 -4.21 5.48 -26.26
CA ILE A 283 -4.05 5.94 -24.87
C ILE A 283 -2.95 5.17 -24.11
N ILE A 284 -2.33 4.15 -24.71
CA ILE A 284 -1.27 3.39 -24.02
C ILE A 284 -0.04 4.30 -23.85
N HIS A 285 0.19 4.76 -22.62
CA HIS A 285 1.28 5.64 -22.25
C HIS A 285 2.62 4.92 -22.40
N GLU A 286 3.25 5.06 -23.56
CA GLU A 286 4.64 4.66 -23.85
C GLU A 286 5.01 3.21 -23.48
N GLY A 287 4.02 2.31 -23.30
CA GLY A 287 4.23 0.91 -22.90
C GLY A 287 4.18 0.62 -21.40
N HIS A 288 3.82 1.62 -20.57
CA HIS A 288 3.52 1.46 -19.15
C HIS A 288 2.01 1.22 -18.96
N LEU A 289 1.63 -0.05 -18.80
CA LEU A 289 0.22 -0.44 -18.70
C LEU A 289 -0.43 0.04 -17.40
N LEU A 290 0.33 0.02 -16.30
CA LEU A 290 -0.14 0.54 -15.01
C LEU A 290 -0.49 2.04 -15.10
N ASP A 291 0.33 2.84 -15.79
CA ASP A 291 0.09 4.28 -15.99
C ASP A 291 -1.04 4.58 -16.96
N THR A 292 -1.29 3.67 -17.91
CA THR A 292 -2.46 3.74 -18.80
C THR A 292 -3.76 3.46 -18.02
N PHE A 293 -3.67 2.60 -17.01
CA PHE A 293 -4.83 2.09 -16.29
C PHE A 293 -5.22 2.97 -15.09
N CYS A 294 -4.25 3.43 -14.30
CA CYS A 294 -4.49 4.15 -13.06
C CYS A 294 -5.34 5.43 -13.21
N PRO A 295 -5.21 6.26 -14.26
CA PRO A 295 -6.06 7.45 -14.44
C PRO A 295 -7.55 7.14 -14.66
N LYS A 296 -7.91 5.88 -14.97
CA LYS A 296 -9.29 5.45 -15.19
C LYS A 296 -9.98 4.93 -13.93
N LEU A 297 -9.26 4.81 -12.83
CA LEU A 297 -9.69 4.24 -11.55
C LEU A 297 -10.03 5.33 -10.53
#